data_AF-A0A1Y3MPQ3-F1
#
_entry.id   AF-A0A1Y3MPQ3-F1
#
_cell.length_a   1.000
_cell.length_b   1.000
_cell.length_c   1.000
_cell.angle_alpha   90.00
_cell.angle_beta   90.00
_cell.angle_gamma   90.00
#
_symmetry.space_group_name_H-M   'P 1'
#
loop_
_entity.id
_entity.type
_entity.pdbx_description
1 polymer ?
#
loop_
_entity_poly.entity_id
_entity_poly.type
_entity_poly.pdbx_seq_one_letter_code
_entity_poly.pdbx_strand_id
1 'polypeptide(L)'
;MKSFKVTQILLALIPFTLASNFDCDQFYTVQNDDYCYGISAGNSISLTKLKILNPEIDCENLTPGDSLCVKADLHYSDYINFVSVDDSMKKRSNTNDVVDTDDIVDQYTETKEKVNDAMDRLFPDAEEAEEFKTNSEYAISGFVDAMSYSETDDIKNIDTEECKARCSVALSQFEDVVNDPSNNFNLESYNNVLQESDQDTIDSNYFYNLCVNQCYLLEEFKEAYDGDNVADKN
;
A
#
# COMPACT_ATOMS: atom_id res chain seq x y z
N MET A 1 21.73 53.85 -23.52
CA MET A 1 22.28 52.77 -24.36
C MET A 1 23.52 52.18 -23.73
N LYS A 2 23.38 50.99 -23.11
CA LYS A 2 24.20 49.79 -23.31
C LYS A 2 23.69 48.71 -22.34
N SER A 3 23.11 47.69 -22.93
CA SER A 3 22.64 46.43 -22.35
C SER A 3 23.84 45.55 -21.96
N PHE A 4 23.76 44.82 -20.84
CA PHE A 4 24.45 43.54 -20.65
C PHE A 4 23.70 42.65 -19.65
N LYS A 5 22.84 41.80 -20.22
CA LYS A 5 22.47 40.41 -19.90
C LYS A 5 22.34 39.96 -18.43
N VAL A 6 21.08 39.82 -18.00
CA VAL A 6 20.64 38.87 -16.96
C VAL A 6 20.86 37.46 -17.51
N THR A 7 21.96 36.82 -17.13
CA THR A 7 22.18 35.39 -17.37
C THR A 7 22.86 34.79 -16.15
N GLN A 8 22.26 33.70 -15.64
CA GLN A 8 22.76 32.79 -14.61
C GLN A 8 22.86 33.35 -13.19
N ILE A 9 21.76 33.27 -12.43
CA ILE A 9 21.68 32.41 -11.22
C ILE A 9 20.22 31.93 -11.12
N LEU A 10 19.90 30.86 -11.86
CA LEU A 10 18.81 29.98 -11.47
C LEU A 10 19.50 28.81 -10.76
N LEU A 11 19.84 29.01 -9.49
CA LEU A 11 20.10 27.87 -8.62
C LEU A 11 18.71 27.31 -8.35
N ALA A 12 18.33 26.31 -9.15
CA ALA A 12 17.12 25.56 -8.94
C ALA A 12 17.09 25.11 -7.47
N LEU A 13 15.93 25.26 -6.85
CA LEU A 13 15.52 24.38 -5.76
C LEU A 13 15.61 22.97 -6.34
N ILE A 14 16.76 22.33 -6.16
CA ILE A 14 16.90 20.91 -6.39
C ILE A 14 16.31 20.30 -5.12
N PRO A 15 15.07 19.78 -5.11
CA PRO A 15 14.76 18.75 -4.13
C PRO A 15 15.88 17.74 -4.26
N PHE A 16 16.47 17.34 -3.15
CA PHE A 16 17.49 16.29 -3.12
C PHE A 16 16.76 15.01 -3.56
N THR A 17 16.53 14.85 -4.86
CA THR A 17 16.02 13.62 -5.45
C THR A 17 17.12 12.64 -5.15
N LEU A 18 16.86 11.74 -4.20
CA LEU A 18 17.59 10.50 -4.11
C LEU A 18 17.31 9.78 -5.43
N ALA A 19 18.02 10.16 -6.48
CA ALA A 19 18.04 9.42 -7.71
C ALA A 19 18.85 8.17 -7.41
N SER A 20 18.17 7.15 -6.88
CA SER A 20 18.59 5.77 -7.02
C SER A 20 18.79 5.54 -8.52
N ASN A 21 20.05 5.47 -8.95
CA ASN A 21 20.40 5.26 -10.35
C ASN A 21 20.24 3.77 -10.66
N PHE A 22 19.00 3.30 -10.79
CA PHE A 22 18.70 2.04 -11.44
C PHE A 22 18.15 2.32 -12.85
N ASP A 23 18.50 1.47 -13.80
CA ASP A 23 17.90 1.49 -15.13
C ASP A 23 16.59 0.71 -15.08
N CYS A 24 15.49 1.34 -15.50
CA CYS A 24 14.20 0.66 -15.53
C CYS A 24 14.12 -0.32 -16.70
N ASP A 25 13.85 -1.59 -16.40
CA ASP A 25 13.72 -2.67 -17.38
C ASP A 25 12.30 -2.80 -17.95
N GLN A 26 11.29 -2.40 -17.18
CA GLN A 26 9.88 -2.51 -17.57
C GLN A 26 9.04 -1.37 -17.01
N PHE A 27 8.18 -0.83 -17.86
CA PHE A 27 7.22 0.20 -17.51
C PHE A 27 5.79 -0.31 -17.58
N TYR A 28 4.96 0.15 -16.65
CA TYR A 28 3.51 0.02 -16.66
C TYR A 28 2.88 1.39 -16.99
N THR A 29 1.76 1.39 -17.72
CA THR A 29 0.98 2.60 -18.00
C THR A 29 -0.25 2.60 -17.11
N VAL A 30 -0.40 3.62 -16.27
CA VAL A 30 -1.54 3.77 -15.36
C VAL A 30 -2.86 3.77 -16.15
N GLN A 31 -3.80 2.95 -15.73
CA GLN A 31 -5.15 2.85 -16.26
C GLN A 31 -6.15 3.62 -15.36
N ASN A 32 -7.39 3.76 -15.84
CA ASN A 32 -8.46 4.27 -14.98
C ASN A 32 -8.73 3.28 -13.85
N ASP A 33 -9.06 3.82 -12.68
CA ASP A 33 -9.40 3.07 -11.45
C ASP A 33 -8.25 2.22 -10.89
N ASP A 34 -7.03 2.39 -11.42
CA ASP A 34 -5.84 1.81 -10.81
C ASP A 34 -5.58 2.44 -9.44
N TYR A 35 -5.07 1.61 -8.55
CA TYR A 35 -4.52 2.00 -7.26
C TYR A 35 -3.18 1.28 -7.07
N CYS A 36 -2.28 1.87 -6.29
CA CYS A 36 -0.90 1.39 -6.22
C CYS A 36 -0.77 -0.09 -5.83
N TYR A 37 -1.60 -0.60 -4.90
CA TYR A 37 -1.59 -2.02 -4.52
C TYR A 37 -1.97 -2.95 -5.68
N GLY A 38 -2.93 -2.54 -6.52
CA GLY A 38 -3.33 -3.28 -7.72
C GLY A 38 -2.21 -3.29 -8.77
N ILE A 39 -1.60 -2.13 -9.02
CA ILE A 39 -0.47 -2.02 -9.96
C ILE A 39 0.70 -2.89 -9.51
N SER A 40 1.11 -2.80 -8.23
CA SER A 40 2.25 -3.56 -7.71
C SER A 40 1.96 -5.07 -7.73
N ALA A 41 0.79 -5.49 -7.24
CA ALA A 41 0.41 -6.90 -7.24
C ALA A 41 0.32 -7.49 -8.65
N GLY A 42 -0.25 -6.74 -9.60
CA GLY A 42 -0.35 -7.12 -11.01
C GLY A 42 0.99 -7.22 -11.74
N ASN A 43 2.05 -6.60 -11.20
CA ASN A 43 3.43 -6.71 -11.68
C ASN A 43 4.31 -7.61 -10.79
N SER A 44 3.73 -8.31 -9.82
CA SER A 44 4.43 -9.20 -8.89
C SER A 44 5.57 -8.51 -8.13
N ILE A 45 5.34 -7.28 -7.70
CA ILE A 45 6.25 -6.50 -6.85
C ILE A 45 5.50 -5.98 -5.63
N SER A 46 6.23 -5.63 -4.57
CA SER A 46 5.63 -4.94 -3.44
C SER A 46 5.39 -3.46 -3.75
N LEU A 47 4.47 -2.84 -3.00
CA LEU A 47 4.26 -1.40 -3.01
C LEU A 47 5.54 -0.65 -2.63
N THR A 48 6.33 -1.21 -1.71
CA THR A 48 7.63 -0.66 -1.32
C THR A 48 8.55 -0.57 -2.54
N LYS A 49 8.69 -1.66 -3.31
CA LYS A 49 9.48 -1.66 -4.54
C LYS A 49 8.91 -0.68 -5.56
N LEU A 50 7.59 -0.64 -5.77
CA LEU A 50 6.97 0.34 -6.67
C LEU A 50 7.33 1.80 -6.29
N LYS A 51 7.30 2.14 -4.99
CA LYS A 51 7.67 3.48 -4.49
C LYS A 51 9.17 3.76 -4.58
N ILE A 52 10.04 2.76 -4.38
CA ILE A 52 11.48 2.90 -4.63
C ILE A 52 11.74 3.19 -6.11
N LEU A 53 11.03 2.48 -7.00
CA LEU A 53 11.16 2.62 -8.44
C LEU A 53 10.60 3.94 -8.97
N ASN A 54 9.66 4.56 -8.25
CA ASN A 54 8.99 5.80 -8.63
C ASN A 54 8.88 6.75 -7.44
N PRO A 55 9.97 7.43 -7.02
CA PRO A 55 9.98 8.23 -5.79
C PRO A 55 8.96 9.37 -5.73
N GLU A 56 8.49 9.84 -6.90
CA GLU A 56 7.49 10.92 -7.03
C GLU A 56 6.06 10.39 -7.19
N ILE A 57 5.82 9.07 -7.07
CA ILE A 57 4.48 8.51 -7.16
C ILE A 57 3.60 8.98 -6.01
N ASP A 58 2.44 9.52 -6.35
CA ASP A 58 1.36 9.80 -5.39
C ASP A 58 0.27 8.73 -5.56
N CYS A 59 0.19 7.82 -4.60
CA CYS A 59 -0.76 6.70 -4.65
C CYS A 59 -2.22 7.10 -4.42
N GLU A 60 -2.46 8.31 -3.90
CA GLU A 60 -3.81 8.87 -3.74
C GLU A 60 -4.26 9.57 -5.04
N ASN A 61 -3.33 9.96 -5.91
CA ASN A 61 -3.60 10.77 -7.09
C ASN A 61 -2.92 10.23 -8.36
N LEU A 62 -3.13 8.95 -8.66
CA LEU A 62 -2.63 8.34 -9.89
C LEU A 62 -3.28 8.99 -11.12
N THR A 63 -2.46 9.37 -12.11
CA THR A 63 -2.94 9.97 -13.36
C THR A 63 -2.93 8.92 -14.48
N PRO A 64 -4.10 8.54 -15.03
CA PRO A 64 -4.16 7.62 -16.17
C PRO A 64 -3.30 8.09 -17.35
N GLY A 65 -2.51 7.19 -17.89
CA GLY A 65 -1.53 7.46 -18.94
C GLY A 65 -0.11 7.72 -18.45
N ASP A 66 0.10 7.93 -17.15
CA ASP A 66 1.45 8.03 -16.58
C ASP A 66 2.20 6.70 -16.70
N SER A 67 3.53 6.80 -16.83
CA SER A 67 4.41 5.65 -16.98
C SER A 67 5.19 5.41 -15.68
N LEU A 68 4.96 4.25 -15.06
CA LEU A 68 5.61 3.82 -13.82
C LEU A 68 6.63 2.73 -14.11
N CYS A 69 7.81 2.83 -13.51
CA CYS A 69 8.78 1.75 -13.51
C CYS A 69 8.31 0.61 -12.59
N VAL A 70 8.24 -0.61 -13.12
CA VAL A 70 7.77 -1.80 -12.38
C VAL A 70 8.80 -2.93 -12.33
N LYS A 71 9.96 -2.72 -12.95
CA LYS A 71 11.09 -3.65 -12.88
C LYS A 71 12.41 -2.91 -13.02
N ALA A 72 13.30 -3.13 -12.06
CA ALA A 72 14.71 -2.81 -12.13
C ALA A 72 15.47 -3.71 -11.15
N ASP A 73 16.79 -3.79 -11.31
CA ASP A 73 17.69 -4.37 -10.33
C ASP A 73 17.88 -3.41 -9.14
N LEU A 74 17.50 -3.86 -7.95
CA LEU A 74 17.66 -3.13 -6.69
C LEU A 74 18.62 -3.88 -5.76
N HIS A 75 19.43 -3.15 -5.01
CA HIS A 75 20.26 -3.69 -3.95
C HIS A 75 19.53 -3.66 -2.61
N TYR A 76 19.96 -4.48 -1.64
CA TYR A 76 19.38 -4.45 -0.28
C TYR A 76 19.46 -3.05 0.34
N SER A 77 20.52 -2.31 0.03
CA SER A 77 20.68 -0.93 0.48
C SER A 77 19.58 0.01 0.01
N ASP A 78 18.96 -0.21 -1.16
CA ASP A 78 17.86 0.62 -1.65
C ASP A 78 16.61 0.48 -0.78
N TYR A 79 16.27 -0.75 -0.37
CA TYR A 79 15.18 -1.02 0.56
C TYR A 79 15.45 -0.42 1.94
N ILE A 80 16.65 -0.60 2.48
CA ILE A 80 17.01 -0.04 3.80
C ILE A 80 17.03 1.48 3.76
N ASN A 81 17.54 2.08 2.68
CA ASN A 81 17.52 3.53 2.50
C ASN A 81 16.07 4.03 2.46
N PHE A 82 15.17 3.39 1.71
CA PHE A 82 13.77 3.77 1.67
C PHE A 82 13.10 3.75 3.04
N VAL A 83 13.26 2.66 3.80
CA VAL A 83 12.72 2.55 5.17
C VAL A 83 13.34 3.61 6.09
N SER A 84 14.65 3.86 5.98
CA SER A 84 15.34 4.86 6.80
C SER A 84 14.96 6.31 6.43
N VAL A 85 14.62 6.55 5.15
CA VAL A 85 14.20 7.86 4.65
C VAL A 85 12.77 8.12 5.06
N ASP A 86 11.88 7.13 5.01
CA ASP A 86 10.51 7.22 5.54
C ASP A 86 10.54 7.58 7.04
N ASP A 87 11.41 6.92 7.82
CA ASP A 87 11.70 7.28 9.22
C ASP A 87 12.30 8.69 9.36
N SER A 88 13.13 9.15 8.42
CA SER A 88 13.73 10.49 8.43
C SER A 88 12.76 11.59 7.97
N MET A 89 11.73 11.25 7.19
CA MET A 89 10.62 12.14 6.81
C MET A 89 9.68 12.34 8.00
N LYS A 90 9.49 11.31 8.86
CA LYS A 90 9.00 11.50 10.24
C LYS A 90 9.92 12.43 11.05
N LYS A 91 11.23 12.28 10.93
CA LYS A 91 12.25 13.03 11.70
C LYS A 91 12.55 14.45 11.20
N ARG A 92 11.89 14.92 10.14
CA ARG A 92 11.85 16.36 9.80
C ARG A 92 10.91 17.15 10.72
N SER A 93 10.16 16.46 11.60
CA SER A 93 9.88 16.97 12.96
C SER A 93 11.10 16.67 13.84
N ASN A 94 11.89 17.69 14.13
CA ASN A 94 13.20 17.51 14.75
C ASN A 94 13.10 17.54 16.28
N THR A 95 13.71 16.55 16.94
CA THR A 95 14.09 16.47 18.37
C THR A 95 12.98 16.38 19.43
N ASN A 96 12.90 15.22 20.11
CA ASN A 96 12.05 14.90 21.28
C ASN A 96 10.54 14.67 21.04
N ASP A 97 10.07 14.63 19.81
CA ASP A 97 8.70 14.20 19.55
C ASP A 97 8.64 12.67 19.71
N VAL A 98 8.02 12.24 20.82
CA VAL A 98 7.14 11.07 20.81
C VAL A 98 6.36 11.17 19.49
N VAL A 99 6.35 10.13 18.63
CA VAL A 99 5.34 10.07 17.54
C VAL A 99 4.06 10.55 18.19
N ASP A 100 3.51 11.69 17.78
CA ASP A 100 2.39 12.26 18.51
C ASP A 100 1.25 11.27 18.28
N THR A 101 1.13 10.32 19.20
CA THR A 101 0.17 9.23 19.11
C THR A 101 -1.21 9.83 19.09
N ASP A 102 -1.35 11.05 19.59
CA ASP A 102 -2.55 11.86 19.58
C ASP A 102 -2.96 12.17 18.12
N ASP A 103 -2.07 12.58 17.21
CA ASP A 103 -2.42 12.86 15.79
C ASP A 103 -2.90 11.60 15.02
N ILE A 104 -2.25 10.45 15.23
CA ILE A 104 -2.64 9.18 14.59
C ILE A 104 -3.93 8.64 15.20
N VAL A 105 -4.07 8.73 16.52
CA VAL A 105 -5.29 8.36 17.23
C VAL A 105 -6.45 9.27 16.79
N ASP A 106 -6.21 10.55 16.57
CA ASP A 106 -7.19 11.52 16.09
C ASP A 106 -7.67 11.18 14.68
N GLN A 107 -6.77 10.86 13.75
CA GLN A 107 -7.15 10.44 12.39
C GLN A 107 -7.95 9.13 12.37
N TYR A 108 -7.52 8.14 13.17
CA TYR A 108 -8.26 6.88 13.30
C TYR A 108 -9.64 7.12 13.93
N THR A 109 -9.72 7.99 14.92
CA THR A 109 -10.97 8.34 15.61
C THR A 109 -11.92 9.06 14.66
N GLU A 110 -11.44 10.04 13.90
CA GLU A 110 -12.23 10.74 12.88
C GLU A 110 -12.77 9.77 11.82
N THR A 111 -11.91 8.91 11.26
CA THR A 111 -12.32 7.93 10.24
C THR A 111 -13.38 6.99 10.80
N LYS A 112 -13.19 6.51 12.04
CA LYS A 112 -14.14 5.64 12.73
C LYS A 112 -15.48 6.34 12.96
N GLU A 113 -15.48 7.61 13.37
CA GLU A 113 -16.70 8.41 13.53
C GLU A 113 -17.44 8.55 12.20
N LYS A 114 -16.75 8.87 11.11
CA LYS A 114 -17.36 8.94 9.77
C LYS A 114 -17.96 7.62 9.32
N VAL A 115 -17.28 6.51 9.56
CA VAL A 115 -17.81 5.16 9.26
C VAL A 115 -19.04 4.85 10.12
N ASN A 116 -19.03 5.17 11.41
CA ASN A 116 -20.21 4.96 12.27
C ASN A 116 -21.39 5.81 11.79
N ASP A 117 -21.16 7.08 11.44
CA ASP A 117 -22.18 7.98 10.89
C ASP A 117 -22.75 7.46 9.56
N ALA A 118 -21.89 6.91 8.68
CA ALA A 118 -22.30 6.28 7.43
C ALA A 118 -23.15 5.04 7.68
N MET A 119 -22.74 4.18 8.62
CA MET A 119 -23.49 3.00 9.03
C MET A 119 -24.88 3.37 9.57
N ASP A 120 -24.98 4.38 10.44
CA ASP A 120 -26.26 4.84 11.01
C ASP A 120 -27.23 5.36 9.93
N ARG A 121 -26.70 5.97 8.85
CA ARG A 121 -27.51 6.47 7.73
C ARG A 121 -27.95 5.36 6.78
N LEU A 122 -27.06 4.45 6.43
CA LEU A 122 -27.27 3.40 5.44
C LEU A 122 -28.04 2.20 6.02
N PHE A 123 -27.82 1.89 7.30
CA PHE A 123 -28.41 0.76 8.02
C PHE A 123 -29.06 1.25 9.33
N PRO A 124 -30.17 1.99 9.26
CA PRO A 124 -30.84 2.53 10.45
C PRO A 124 -31.52 1.46 11.32
N ASP A 125 -31.72 0.25 10.79
CA ASP A 125 -32.18 -0.90 11.56
C ASP A 125 -31.00 -1.61 12.23
N ALA A 126 -31.11 -1.84 13.54
CA ALA A 126 -30.01 -2.38 14.34
C ALA A 126 -29.69 -3.86 14.02
N GLU A 127 -30.67 -4.64 13.57
CA GLU A 127 -30.45 -6.04 13.16
C GLU A 127 -29.71 -6.09 11.83
N GLU A 128 -30.13 -5.26 10.85
CA GLU A 128 -29.44 -5.13 9.58
C GLU A 128 -28.00 -4.61 9.75
N ALA A 129 -27.78 -3.61 10.60
CA ALA A 129 -26.44 -3.06 10.84
C ALA A 129 -25.48 -4.10 11.46
N GLU A 130 -25.96 -4.89 12.43
CA GLU A 130 -25.15 -5.94 13.07
C GLU A 130 -24.87 -7.11 12.11
N GLU A 131 -25.84 -7.46 11.26
CA GLU A 131 -25.65 -8.45 10.20
C GLU A 131 -24.58 -7.98 9.21
N PHE A 132 -24.65 -6.73 8.74
CA PHE A 132 -23.67 -6.16 7.82
C PHE A 132 -22.26 -6.20 8.42
N LYS A 133 -22.15 -5.76 9.67
CA LYS A 133 -20.88 -5.78 10.41
C LYS A 133 -20.34 -7.20 10.53
N THR A 134 -21.15 -8.15 11.00
CA THR A 134 -20.72 -9.54 11.19
C THR A 134 -20.25 -10.18 9.88
N ASN A 135 -20.99 -9.96 8.78
CA ASN A 135 -20.61 -10.49 7.47
C ASN A 135 -19.34 -9.82 6.94
N SER A 136 -19.17 -8.51 7.15
CA SER A 136 -17.95 -7.79 6.77
C SER A 136 -16.71 -8.30 7.53
N GLU A 137 -16.83 -8.50 8.84
CA GLU A 137 -15.76 -9.04 9.69
C GLU A 137 -15.39 -10.47 9.24
N TYR A 138 -16.40 -11.30 8.96
CA TYR A 138 -16.16 -12.64 8.45
C TYR A 138 -15.49 -12.60 7.07
N ALA A 139 -15.97 -11.80 6.13
CA ALA A 139 -15.42 -11.69 4.78
C ALA A 139 -13.92 -11.31 4.79
N ILE A 140 -13.53 -10.40 5.70
CA ILE A 140 -12.16 -9.86 5.75
C ILE A 140 -11.23 -10.70 6.65
N SER A 141 -11.78 -11.50 7.58
CA SER A 141 -10.97 -12.24 8.56
C SER A 141 -9.89 -13.14 7.95
N GLY A 142 -10.17 -13.77 6.80
CA GLY A 142 -9.19 -14.60 6.09
C GLY A 142 -7.91 -13.84 5.72
N PHE A 143 -8.01 -12.55 5.36
CA PHE A 143 -6.84 -11.74 5.02
C PHE A 143 -6.02 -11.37 6.26
N VAL A 144 -6.69 -11.09 7.38
CA VAL A 144 -6.03 -10.82 8.67
C VAL A 144 -5.25 -12.06 9.10
N ASP A 145 -5.84 -13.25 8.99
CA ASP A 145 -5.20 -14.52 9.33
C ASP A 145 -4.05 -14.85 8.38
N ALA A 146 -4.20 -14.55 7.08
CA ALA A 146 -3.15 -14.78 6.09
C ALA A 146 -1.88 -13.96 6.37
N MET A 147 -2.03 -12.77 6.97
CA MET A 147 -0.94 -11.86 7.33
C MET A 147 -0.48 -11.98 8.79
N SER A 148 -1.04 -12.89 9.57
CA SER A 148 -0.68 -13.09 10.96
C SER A 148 0.63 -13.88 11.07
N TYR A 149 1.74 -13.16 11.25
CA TYR A 149 3.06 -13.72 11.55
C TYR A 149 3.41 -13.53 13.02
N SER A 150 4.05 -14.53 13.63
CA SER A 150 4.56 -14.42 15.00
C SER A 150 5.84 -13.60 15.03
N GLU A 151 6.06 -12.83 16.10
CA GLU A 151 7.34 -12.15 16.38
C GLU A 151 8.53 -13.14 16.45
N THR A 152 8.25 -14.41 16.71
CA THR A 152 9.26 -15.48 16.76
C THR A 152 9.57 -16.10 15.40
N ASP A 153 8.83 -15.74 14.35
CA ASP A 153 9.03 -16.32 13.02
C ASP A 153 10.30 -15.73 12.41
N ASP A 154 11.24 -16.62 12.06
CA ASP A 154 12.41 -16.22 11.30
C ASP A 154 11.94 -15.89 9.87
N ILE A 155 11.92 -14.60 9.55
CA ILE A 155 11.51 -14.06 8.24
C ILE A 155 12.19 -14.81 7.08
N LYS A 156 13.42 -15.27 7.27
CA LYS A 156 14.17 -16.04 6.25
C LYS A 156 13.48 -17.35 5.88
N ASN A 157 12.74 -17.95 6.81
CA ASN A 157 12.08 -19.24 6.64
C ASN A 157 10.60 -19.12 6.25
N ILE A 158 10.05 -17.91 6.13
CA ILE A 158 8.65 -17.74 5.67
C ILE A 158 8.51 -18.21 4.23
N ASP A 159 7.69 -19.22 3.96
CA ASP A 159 7.39 -19.63 2.59
C ASP A 159 6.49 -18.56 1.93
N THR A 160 7.03 -17.84 0.95
CA THR A 160 6.31 -16.74 0.26
C THR A 160 5.24 -17.28 -0.68
N GLU A 161 5.36 -18.51 -1.16
CA GLU A 161 4.31 -19.17 -1.94
C GLU A 161 3.17 -19.63 -1.03
N GLU A 162 3.49 -20.11 0.17
CA GLU A 162 2.47 -20.39 1.20
C GLU A 162 1.75 -19.09 1.64
N CYS A 163 2.47 -17.98 1.78
CA CYS A 163 1.88 -16.66 2.04
C CYS A 163 0.84 -16.29 0.98
N LYS A 164 1.23 -16.32 -0.30
CA LYS A 164 0.33 -16.01 -1.43
C LYS A 164 -0.85 -16.98 -1.51
N ALA A 165 -0.65 -18.25 -1.18
CA ALA A 165 -1.72 -19.24 -1.12
C ALA A 165 -2.76 -18.90 -0.04
N ARG A 166 -2.33 -18.46 1.15
CA ARG A 166 -3.26 -18.01 2.21
C ARG A 166 -4.08 -16.79 1.77
N CYS A 167 -3.47 -15.81 1.10
CA CYS A 167 -4.19 -14.67 0.52
C CYS A 167 -5.23 -15.12 -0.53
N SER A 168 -4.91 -16.15 -1.32
CA SER A 168 -5.84 -16.69 -2.33
C SER A 168 -7.03 -17.42 -1.70
N VAL A 169 -6.81 -18.14 -0.60
CA VAL A 169 -7.89 -18.74 0.19
C VAL A 169 -8.78 -17.66 0.81
N ALA A 170 -8.18 -16.60 1.34
CA ALA A 170 -8.91 -15.46 1.87
C ALA A 170 -9.75 -14.74 0.80
N LEU A 171 -9.24 -14.61 -0.42
CA LEU A 171 -10.02 -14.07 -1.55
C LEU A 171 -11.25 -14.91 -1.85
N SER A 172 -11.11 -16.25 -1.89
CA SER A 172 -12.28 -17.12 -2.10
C SER A 172 -13.33 -16.95 -1.00
N GLN A 173 -12.91 -16.81 0.27
CA GLN A 173 -13.83 -16.54 1.38
C GLN A 173 -14.53 -15.20 1.22
N PHE A 174 -13.79 -14.15 0.87
CA PHE A 174 -14.35 -12.82 0.62
C PHE A 174 -15.37 -12.86 -0.53
N GLU A 175 -15.01 -13.48 -1.66
CA GLU A 175 -15.88 -13.64 -2.84
C GLU A 175 -17.14 -14.45 -2.51
N ASP A 176 -17.03 -15.51 -1.71
CA ASP A 176 -18.19 -16.29 -1.28
C ASP A 176 -19.19 -15.44 -0.47
N VAL A 177 -18.69 -14.56 0.41
CA VAL A 177 -19.56 -13.69 1.22
C VAL A 177 -20.16 -12.57 0.36
N VAL A 178 -19.36 -11.82 -0.40
CA VAL A 178 -19.87 -10.65 -1.13
C VAL A 178 -20.78 -10.98 -2.31
N ASN A 179 -20.75 -12.24 -2.78
CA ASN A 179 -21.63 -12.73 -3.85
C ASN A 179 -22.82 -13.55 -3.35
N ASP A 180 -22.94 -13.78 -2.03
CA ASP A 180 -24.09 -14.48 -1.46
C ASP A 180 -25.30 -13.54 -1.35
N PRO A 181 -26.37 -13.78 -2.14
CA PRO A 181 -27.55 -12.91 -2.16
C PRO A 181 -28.40 -13.02 -0.88
N SER A 182 -28.06 -13.92 0.04
CA SER A 182 -28.79 -14.11 1.29
C SER A 182 -28.31 -13.23 2.43
N ASN A 183 -27.17 -12.54 2.27
CA ASN A 183 -26.66 -11.60 3.25
C ASN A 183 -26.70 -10.15 2.73
N ASN A 184 -26.51 -9.18 3.62
CA ASN A 184 -26.57 -7.75 3.30
C ASN A 184 -25.20 -7.09 3.05
N PHE A 185 -24.11 -7.86 3.06
CA PHE A 185 -22.75 -7.39 2.83
C PHE A 185 -22.27 -7.80 1.44
N ASN A 186 -22.18 -6.84 0.53
CA ASN A 186 -21.62 -7.02 -0.80
C ASN A 186 -20.76 -5.81 -1.17
N LEU A 187 -20.08 -5.87 -2.33
CA LEU A 187 -19.17 -4.80 -2.73
C LEU A 187 -19.87 -3.45 -2.93
N GLU A 188 -21.13 -3.44 -3.39
CA GLU A 188 -21.91 -2.20 -3.54
C GLU A 188 -22.25 -1.60 -2.17
N SER A 189 -22.78 -2.41 -1.24
CA SER A 189 -23.14 -1.91 0.08
C SER A 189 -21.91 -1.47 0.89
N TYR A 190 -20.78 -2.15 0.73
CA TYR A 190 -19.51 -1.73 1.34
C TYR A 190 -18.97 -0.43 0.73
N ASN A 191 -18.97 -0.30 -0.59
CA ASN A 191 -18.54 0.93 -1.25
C ASN A 191 -19.43 2.13 -0.93
N ASN A 192 -20.73 1.93 -0.68
CA ASN A 192 -21.60 2.99 -0.19
C ASN A 192 -21.16 3.50 1.20
N VAL A 193 -20.76 2.59 2.11
CA VAL A 193 -20.22 2.98 3.43
C VAL A 193 -18.91 3.75 3.28
N LEU A 194 -18.01 3.30 2.39
CA LEU A 194 -16.75 4.00 2.12
C LEU A 194 -17.01 5.42 1.59
N GLN A 195 -17.86 5.58 0.60
CA GLN A 195 -18.18 6.89 0.03
C GLN A 195 -18.84 7.84 1.04
N GLU A 196 -19.81 7.36 1.83
CA GLU A 196 -20.45 8.16 2.89
C GLU A 196 -19.49 8.54 4.02
N SER A 197 -18.33 7.89 4.12
CA SER A 197 -17.28 8.17 5.09
C SER A 197 -16.05 8.88 4.49
N ASP A 198 -16.19 9.47 3.30
CA ASP A 198 -15.13 10.17 2.55
C ASP A 198 -13.94 9.27 2.16
N GLN A 199 -14.18 7.97 1.94
CA GLN A 199 -13.17 7.01 1.49
C GLN A 199 -13.41 6.62 0.03
N ASP A 200 -12.33 6.27 -0.67
CA ASP A 200 -12.39 5.75 -2.03
C ASP A 200 -13.04 4.36 -2.06
N THR A 201 -13.70 4.05 -3.18
CA THR A 201 -14.29 2.73 -3.40
C THR A 201 -13.22 1.69 -3.69
N ILE A 202 -13.53 0.44 -3.38
CA ILE A 202 -12.67 -0.70 -3.65
C ILE A 202 -13.27 -1.65 -4.68
N ASP A 203 -12.41 -2.44 -5.32
CA ASP A 203 -12.81 -3.58 -6.13
C ASP A 203 -12.74 -4.90 -5.33
N SER A 204 -13.15 -6.01 -5.94
CA SER A 204 -13.16 -7.33 -5.29
C SER A 204 -11.77 -7.88 -4.97
N ASN A 205 -10.71 -7.36 -5.61
CA ASN A 205 -9.33 -7.79 -5.43
C ASN A 205 -8.57 -6.90 -4.45
N TYR A 206 -9.14 -5.81 -3.95
CA TYR A 206 -8.44 -4.84 -3.12
C TYR A 206 -7.73 -5.48 -1.93
N PHE A 207 -8.46 -6.23 -1.09
CA PHE A 207 -7.89 -6.90 0.08
C PHE A 207 -6.88 -7.99 -0.31
N TYR A 208 -7.11 -8.68 -1.43
CA TYR A 208 -6.14 -9.65 -1.97
C TYR A 208 -4.84 -8.96 -2.37
N ASN A 209 -4.92 -7.85 -3.11
CA ASN A 209 -3.77 -7.07 -3.55
C ASN A 209 -2.99 -6.52 -2.35
N LEU A 210 -3.67 -6.04 -1.30
CA LEU A 210 -3.03 -5.67 -0.03
C LEU A 210 -2.28 -6.85 0.60
N CYS A 211 -2.92 -8.01 0.67
CA CYS A 211 -2.35 -9.23 1.26
C CYS A 211 -1.10 -9.71 0.52
N VAL A 212 -1.18 -9.88 -0.81
CA VAL A 212 -0.03 -10.40 -1.59
C VAL A 212 1.13 -9.42 -1.69
N ASN A 213 0.88 -8.12 -1.56
CA ASN A 213 1.94 -7.12 -1.50
C ASN A 213 2.89 -7.35 -0.31
N GLN A 214 2.39 -7.85 0.81
CA GLN A 214 3.22 -8.21 1.95
C GLN A 214 4.08 -9.45 1.65
N CYS A 215 3.51 -10.44 0.95
CA CYS A 215 4.27 -11.60 0.49
C CYS A 215 5.40 -11.21 -0.47
N TYR A 216 5.12 -10.32 -1.43
CA TYR A 216 6.13 -9.82 -2.37
C TYR A 216 7.22 -9.04 -1.64
N LEU A 217 6.88 -8.25 -0.63
CA LEU A 217 7.89 -7.53 0.16
C LEU A 217 8.85 -8.51 0.85
N LEU A 218 8.32 -9.59 1.44
CA LEU A 218 9.13 -10.63 2.07
C LEU A 218 10.04 -11.34 1.06
N GLU A 219 9.53 -11.64 -0.13
CA GLU A 219 10.29 -12.25 -1.22
C GLU A 219 11.45 -11.35 -1.67
N GLU A 220 11.14 -10.08 -1.94
CA GLU A 220 12.12 -9.07 -2.37
C GLU A 220 13.22 -8.83 -1.33
N PHE A 221 12.88 -8.78 -0.04
CA PHE A 221 13.87 -8.65 1.02
C PHE A 221 14.83 -9.84 1.08
N LYS A 222 14.33 -11.07 0.85
CA LYS A 222 15.17 -12.27 0.81
C LYS A 222 16.11 -12.25 -0.38
N GLU A 223 15.57 -11.96 -1.57
CA GLU A 223 16.36 -11.87 -2.80
C GLU A 223 17.48 -10.82 -2.68
N ALA A 224 17.14 -9.63 -2.18
CA ALA A 224 18.11 -8.55 -2.01
C ALA A 224 19.19 -8.89 -0.98
N TYR A 225 18.81 -9.51 0.16
CA TYR A 225 19.76 -9.94 1.18
C TYR A 225 20.72 -11.04 0.68
N ASP A 226 20.20 -12.05 -0.03
CA ASP A 226 21.03 -13.14 -0.56
C ASP A 226 21.95 -12.64 -1.69
N GLY A 227 21.48 -11.71 -2.54
CA GLY A 227 22.27 -11.10 -3.61
C GLY A 227 23.49 -10.34 -3.10
N ASP A 228 23.34 -9.49 -2.08
CA ASP A 228 24.45 -8.71 -1.52
C ASP A 228 25.46 -9.60 -0.78
N ASN A 229 25.00 -10.67 -0.10
CA ASN A 229 25.90 -11.64 0.54
C ASN A 229 26.75 -12.47 -0.45
N VAL A 230 26.32 -12.55 -1.71
CA VAL A 230 27.09 -13.19 -2.80
C VAL A 230 28.04 -12.18 -3.46
N ALA A 231 27.65 -10.91 -3.56
CA ALA A 231 28.50 -9.84 -4.08
C ALA A 231 29.73 -9.55 -3.20
N ASP A 232 29.59 -9.62 -1.87
CA ASP A 232 30.68 -9.42 -0.91
C ASP A 232 31.72 -10.56 -0.85
N LYS A 233 31.48 -11.67 -1.57
CA LYS A 233 32.35 -12.87 -1.58
C LYS A 233 33.19 -13.05 -2.84
N ASN A 234 33.08 -12.15 -3.82
CA ASN A 234 33.83 -12.17 -5.07
C ASN A 234 34.70 -10.92 -5.24
#